data_AF-A0A3A6N9V5-F1
#
_entry.id   AF-A0A3A6N9V5-F1
#
_cell.length_a   1.000
_cell.length_b   1.000
_cell.length_c   1.000
_cell.angle_alpha   90.00
_cell.angle_beta   90.00
_cell.angle_gamma   90.00
#
_symmetry.space_group_name_H-M   'P 1'
#
loop_
_entity.id
_entity.type
_entity.pdbx_description
1 polymer ?
#
loop_
_entity_poly.entity_id
_entity_poly.type
_entity_poly.pdbx_seq_one_letter_code
_entity_poly.pdbx_strand_id
1 'polypeptide(L)'
;MLSRSNRPMVSKIAMLAGAVLLLDVFTIISNLFVSPILDGYGLPDILIYIKTAVFLIIFVIAVVWLKYDHIKLTKSTLKLLMYVGIAMIASYFLSLYLYKYILIIDVASIIKNKVLTGNPALILDFSGQNYRTLTYVTTIFGGFNSEIILFFQALFFQASVFAIDKMIIDDEPVHVYDPFLFDSWVFPLYSGLVLASFLSINIFEWRYDLIRSAEMLVAIAGFAVVLPGLIPAFRIYNMRNNECTRSFFISTYRILLISSIAGFFIFIGLFVVNLYLSSLSIGSYRLISSVVAIFLAGIITYRIRRILSLENK
;
A
#
# COMPACT_ATOMS: atom_id res chain seq x y z
N MET A 1 26.86 2.34 -0.78
CA MET A 1 25.66 3.24 -0.63
C MET A 1 25.32 3.90 -1.97
N LEU A 2 24.19 4.58 -2.18
CA LEU A 2 23.97 5.29 -3.47
C LEU A 2 24.90 6.49 -3.58
N SER A 3 25.72 6.50 -4.64
CA SER A 3 26.63 7.61 -4.91
C SER A 3 25.87 8.88 -5.28
N ARG A 4 26.45 10.04 -4.92
CA ARG A 4 25.88 11.36 -5.23
C ARG A 4 25.92 11.72 -6.72
N SER A 5 26.72 11.02 -7.51
CA SER A 5 26.68 11.07 -8.98
C SER A 5 25.29 10.73 -9.55
N ASN A 6 24.46 9.97 -8.81
CA ASN A 6 23.11 9.60 -9.23
C ASN A 6 22.05 10.69 -8.99
N ARG A 7 22.42 11.88 -8.49
CA ARG A 7 21.48 13.01 -8.21
C ARG A 7 20.51 13.32 -9.36
N PRO A 8 20.94 13.44 -10.64
CA PRO A 8 20.02 13.71 -11.75
C PRO A 8 18.95 12.65 -11.92
N MET A 9 19.30 11.39 -11.63
CA MET A 9 18.43 10.25 -11.80
C MET A 9 17.40 10.14 -10.67
N VAL A 10 17.83 10.36 -9.43
CA VAL A 10 16.92 10.43 -8.27
C VAL A 10 15.99 11.65 -8.37
N SER A 11 16.47 12.76 -8.95
CA SER A 11 15.65 13.94 -9.25
C SER A 11 14.51 13.61 -10.23
N LYS A 12 14.78 12.83 -11.29
CA LYS A 12 13.72 12.35 -12.20
C LYS A 12 12.69 11.47 -11.47
N ILE A 13 13.13 10.58 -10.58
CA ILE A 13 12.22 9.76 -9.76
C ILE A 13 11.34 10.66 -8.86
N ALA A 14 11.93 11.68 -8.23
CA ALA A 14 11.17 12.63 -7.41
C ALA A 14 10.14 13.41 -8.24
N MET A 15 10.51 13.89 -9.43
CA MET A 15 9.58 14.57 -10.34
C MET A 15 8.42 13.66 -10.76
N LEU A 16 8.70 12.40 -11.11
CA LEU A 16 7.68 11.42 -11.47
C LEU A 16 6.73 11.13 -10.30
N ALA A 17 7.26 10.90 -9.09
CA ALA A 17 6.44 10.71 -7.90
C ALA A 17 5.58 11.96 -7.59
N GLY A 18 6.14 13.16 -7.78
CA GLY A 18 5.40 14.42 -7.64
C GLY A 18 4.27 14.59 -8.66
N ALA A 19 4.50 14.19 -9.91
CA ALA A 19 3.46 14.20 -10.94
C ALA A 19 2.32 13.23 -10.62
N VAL A 20 2.64 12.02 -10.14
CA VAL A 20 1.62 11.05 -9.67
C VAL A 20 0.82 11.61 -8.51
N LEU A 21 1.47 12.23 -7.51
CA LEU A 21 0.79 12.86 -6.39
C LEU A 21 -0.20 13.95 -6.82
N LEU A 22 0.21 14.79 -7.77
CA LEU A 22 -0.64 15.86 -8.28
C LEU A 22 -1.89 15.30 -8.97
N LEU A 23 -1.72 14.23 -9.77
CA LEU A 23 -2.86 13.51 -10.37
C LEU A 23 -3.76 12.87 -9.30
N ASP A 24 -3.16 12.23 -8.29
CA ASP A 24 -3.91 11.59 -7.20
C ASP A 24 -4.71 12.62 -6.38
N VAL A 25 -4.18 13.83 -6.15
CA VAL A 25 -4.90 14.92 -5.49
C VAL A 25 -6.09 15.39 -6.33
N PHE A 26 -5.92 15.57 -7.64
CA PHE A 26 -7.04 15.91 -8.52
C PHE A 26 -8.12 14.83 -8.54
N THR A 27 -7.72 13.57 -8.50
CA THR A 27 -8.62 12.45 -8.33
C THR A 27 -9.39 12.52 -7.01
N ILE A 28 -8.71 12.72 -5.89
CA ILE A 28 -9.36 12.79 -4.57
C ILE A 28 -10.37 13.94 -4.55
N ILE A 29 -9.99 15.11 -5.06
CA ILE A 29 -10.89 16.27 -5.18
C ILE A 29 -12.12 15.89 -6.02
N SER A 30 -11.92 15.27 -7.18
CA SER A 30 -13.02 14.83 -8.05
C SER A 30 -13.93 13.83 -7.34
N ASN A 31 -13.36 12.86 -6.61
CA ASN A 31 -14.11 11.88 -5.84
C ASN A 31 -14.92 12.55 -4.71
N LEU A 32 -14.40 13.58 -4.03
CA LEU A 32 -15.16 14.30 -3.00
C LEU A 32 -16.39 15.02 -3.56
N PHE A 33 -16.34 15.49 -4.81
CA PHE A 33 -17.49 16.14 -5.46
C PHE A 33 -18.50 15.15 -6.06
N VAL A 34 -18.05 13.95 -6.47
CA VAL A 34 -18.88 12.98 -7.19
C VAL A 34 -19.35 11.82 -6.30
N SER A 35 -18.60 11.44 -5.25
CA SER A 35 -18.95 10.37 -4.30
C SER A 35 -20.22 10.61 -3.47
N PRO A 36 -20.58 11.84 -3.05
CA PRO A 36 -21.84 12.09 -2.33
C PRO A 36 -23.11 11.74 -3.12
N ILE A 37 -22.96 11.40 -4.40
CA ILE A 37 -24.02 11.03 -5.33
C ILE A 37 -24.36 9.52 -5.21
N LEU A 38 -23.47 8.71 -4.64
CA LEU A 38 -23.63 7.28 -4.40
C LEU A 38 -23.82 7.02 -2.89
N ASP A 39 -24.75 6.12 -2.53
CA ASP A 39 -24.98 5.68 -1.14
C ASP A 39 -23.83 4.76 -0.65
N GLY A 40 -22.61 5.30 -0.51
CA GLY A 40 -21.44 4.59 0.06
C GLY A 40 -20.12 4.75 -0.72
N TYR A 41 -19.05 4.15 -0.20
CA TYR A 41 -17.70 4.19 -0.77
C TYR A 41 -17.33 2.85 -1.43
N GLY A 42 -16.71 2.91 -2.60
CA GLY A 42 -16.09 1.76 -3.25
C GLY A 42 -14.66 1.50 -2.78
N LEU A 43 -14.16 0.30 -3.05
CA LEU A 43 -12.74 -0.04 -2.84
C LEU A 43 -11.76 0.93 -3.53
N PRO A 44 -12.03 1.44 -4.76
CA PRO A 44 -11.14 2.42 -5.38
C PRO A 44 -11.07 3.73 -4.59
N ASP A 45 -12.18 4.17 -4.01
CA ASP A 45 -12.23 5.40 -3.20
C ASP A 45 -11.35 5.27 -1.95
N ILE A 46 -11.17 4.06 -1.42
CA ILE A 46 -10.29 3.78 -0.29
C ILE A 46 -8.83 3.69 -0.76
N LEU A 47 -8.59 2.96 -1.86
CA LEU A 47 -7.24 2.69 -2.36
C LEU A 47 -6.52 3.94 -2.86
N ILE A 48 -7.24 4.95 -3.38
CA ILE A 48 -6.60 6.20 -3.83
C ILE A 48 -5.88 6.92 -2.68
N TYR A 49 -6.42 6.90 -1.46
CA TYR A 49 -5.77 7.50 -0.29
C TYR A 49 -4.47 6.77 0.07
N ILE A 50 -4.49 5.43 0.04
CA ILE A 50 -3.31 4.61 0.33
C ILE A 50 -2.25 4.78 -0.76
N LYS A 51 -2.68 4.78 -2.04
CA LYS A 51 -1.81 5.05 -3.19
C LYS A 51 -1.12 6.42 -3.02
N THR A 52 -1.89 7.47 -2.71
CA THR A 52 -1.37 8.82 -2.47
C THR A 52 -0.34 8.85 -1.34
N ALA A 53 -0.63 8.19 -0.21
CA ALA A 53 0.30 8.12 0.92
C ALA A 53 1.62 7.42 0.55
N VAL A 54 1.56 6.34 -0.24
CA VAL A 54 2.76 5.64 -0.73
C VAL A 54 3.60 6.55 -1.64
N PHE A 55 2.99 7.24 -2.60
CA PHE A 55 3.74 8.17 -3.46
C PHE A 55 4.28 9.37 -2.69
N LEU A 56 3.60 9.81 -1.62
CA LEU A 56 4.08 10.86 -0.74
C LEU A 56 5.35 10.42 -0.02
N ILE A 57 5.37 9.19 0.52
CA ILE A 57 6.55 8.62 1.16
C ILE A 57 7.71 8.52 0.16
N ILE A 58 7.46 8.02 -1.06
CA ILE A 58 8.48 7.93 -2.11
C ILE A 58 9.05 9.31 -2.44
N PHE A 59 8.18 10.30 -2.63
CA PHE A 59 8.55 11.68 -2.94
C PHE A 59 9.39 12.29 -1.82
N VAL A 60 8.92 12.20 -0.57
CA VAL A 60 9.62 12.74 0.60
C VAL A 60 11.00 12.10 0.74
N ILE A 61 11.12 10.77 0.65
CA ILE A 61 12.41 10.08 0.75
C ILE A 61 13.37 10.55 -0.35
N ALA A 62 12.89 10.69 -1.59
CA ALA A 62 13.71 11.13 -2.71
C ALA A 62 14.18 12.60 -2.53
N VAL A 63 13.28 13.52 -2.15
CA VAL A 63 13.59 14.93 -1.93
C VAL A 63 14.53 15.11 -0.74
N VAL A 64 14.27 14.42 0.36
CA VAL A 64 15.08 14.44 1.58
C VAL A 64 16.50 13.93 1.27
N TRP A 65 16.63 12.86 0.49
CA TRP A 65 17.95 12.40 0.04
C TRP A 65 18.64 13.41 -0.89
N LEU A 66 17.91 14.07 -1.80
CA LEU A 66 18.48 15.09 -2.71
C LEU A 66 18.98 16.33 -1.96
N LYS A 67 18.29 16.73 -0.88
CA LYS A 67 18.58 17.95 -0.11
C LYS A 67 19.64 17.77 0.97
N TYR A 68 19.70 16.61 1.62
CA TYR A 68 20.55 16.38 2.79
C TYR A 68 21.65 15.36 2.51
N ASP A 69 22.90 15.79 2.64
CA ASP A 69 24.07 14.99 2.27
C ASP A 69 24.37 13.83 3.24
N HIS A 70 23.93 13.93 4.49
CA HIS A 70 24.14 12.91 5.52
C HIS A 70 23.19 11.71 5.41
N ILE A 71 22.16 11.79 4.56
CA ILE A 71 21.13 10.74 4.46
C ILE A 71 21.61 9.65 3.52
N LYS A 72 21.67 8.43 4.05
CA LYS A 72 22.15 7.24 3.35
C LYS A 72 20.97 6.47 2.77
N LEU A 73 20.85 6.47 1.45
CA LEU A 73 19.88 5.67 0.72
C LEU A 73 20.62 4.52 0.01
N THR A 74 20.08 3.31 0.10
CA THR A 74 20.63 2.16 -0.63
C THR A 74 19.85 1.94 -1.92
N LYS A 75 20.54 1.41 -2.94
CA LYS A 75 19.93 0.98 -4.20
C LYS A 75 18.77 0.01 -3.97
N SER A 76 18.95 -0.90 -3.02
CA SER A 76 17.93 -1.87 -2.62
C SER A 76 16.67 -1.19 -2.06
N THR A 77 16.83 -0.22 -1.15
CA THR A 77 15.71 0.51 -0.56
C THR A 77 14.94 1.28 -1.63
N LEU A 78 15.65 1.98 -2.51
CA LEU A 78 15.02 2.73 -3.60
C LEU A 78 14.26 1.82 -4.57
N LYS A 79 14.86 0.67 -4.93
CA LYS A 79 14.22 -0.33 -5.79
C LYS A 79 12.97 -0.94 -5.14
N LEU A 80 13.03 -1.24 -3.84
CA LEU A 80 11.88 -1.71 -3.07
C LEU A 80 10.74 -0.69 -3.12
N LEU A 81 11.03 0.59 -2.86
CA LEU A 81 10.03 1.66 -2.91
C LEU A 81 9.37 1.77 -4.30
N MET A 82 10.12 1.62 -5.38
CA MET A 82 9.55 1.60 -6.73
C MET A 82 8.61 0.42 -6.94
N TYR A 83 8.99 -0.79 -6.50
CA TYR A 83 8.10 -1.96 -6.59
C TYR A 83 6.83 -1.79 -5.78
N VAL A 84 6.90 -1.19 -4.59
CA VAL A 84 5.71 -0.85 -3.80
C VAL A 84 4.82 0.13 -4.56
N GLY A 85 5.40 1.16 -5.19
CA GLY A 85 4.66 2.09 -6.05
C GLY A 85 3.95 1.39 -7.22
N ILE A 86 4.66 0.49 -7.93
CA ILE A 86 4.08 -0.30 -9.04
C ILE A 86 2.94 -1.18 -8.54
N ALA A 87 3.14 -1.89 -7.44
CA ALA A 87 2.12 -2.74 -6.84
C ALA A 87 0.87 -1.93 -6.48
N MET A 88 1.03 -0.74 -5.89
CA MET A 88 -0.09 0.14 -5.57
C MET A 88 -0.83 0.64 -6.81
N ILE A 89 -0.11 1.00 -7.89
CA ILE A 89 -0.75 1.37 -9.16
C ILE A 89 -1.55 0.20 -9.72
N ALA A 90 -0.96 -1.01 -9.73
CA ALA A 90 -1.62 -2.20 -10.25
C ALA A 90 -2.86 -2.60 -9.42
N SER A 91 -2.77 -2.57 -8.09
CA SER A 91 -3.90 -2.82 -7.20
C SER A 91 -5.01 -1.79 -7.39
N TYR A 92 -4.65 -0.51 -7.53
CA TYR A 92 -5.60 0.56 -7.80
C TYR A 92 -6.29 0.40 -9.15
N PHE A 93 -5.52 0.11 -10.21
CA PHE A 93 -6.03 -0.18 -11.54
C PHE A 93 -7.01 -1.36 -11.52
N LEU A 94 -6.64 -2.48 -10.90
CA LEU A 94 -7.48 -3.66 -10.83
C LEU A 94 -8.78 -3.37 -10.07
N SER A 95 -8.68 -2.65 -8.96
CA SER A 95 -9.86 -2.25 -8.19
C SER A 95 -10.78 -1.33 -8.97
N LEU A 96 -10.25 -0.33 -9.67
CA LEU A 96 -11.03 0.56 -10.53
C LEU A 96 -11.73 -0.22 -11.64
N TYR A 97 -10.98 -1.09 -12.32
CA TYR A 97 -11.51 -1.91 -13.40
C TYR A 97 -12.66 -2.79 -12.90
N LEU A 98 -12.45 -3.58 -11.83
CA LEU A 98 -13.50 -4.44 -11.28
C LEU A 98 -14.72 -3.65 -10.77
N TYR A 99 -14.49 -2.55 -10.07
CA TYR A 99 -15.58 -1.73 -9.54
C TYR A 99 -16.45 -1.13 -10.66
N LYS A 100 -15.84 -0.69 -11.77
CA LYS A 100 -16.55 -0.23 -12.97
C LYS A 100 -17.52 -1.28 -13.51
N TYR A 101 -17.08 -2.54 -13.64
CA TYR A 101 -17.96 -3.62 -14.11
C TYR A 101 -19.10 -3.92 -13.14
N ILE A 102 -18.84 -3.90 -11.84
CA ILE A 102 -19.88 -4.09 -10.82
C ILE A 102 -20.94 -3.00 -10.94
N LEU A 103 -20.54 -1.73 -11.05
CA LEU A 103 -21.49 -0.62 -11.21
C LEU A 103 -22.32 -0.75 -12.49
N ILE A 104 -21.73 -1.20 -13.60
CA ILE A 104 -22.47 -1.41 -14.87
C ILE A 104 -23.50 -2.54 -14.72
N ILE A 105 -23.13 -3.64 -14.06
CA ILE A 105 -24.05 -4.76 -13.80
C ILE A 105 -25.20 -4.32 -12.88
N ASP A 106 -24.91 -3.55 -11.83
CA ASP A 106 -25.92 -2.99 -10.92
C ASP A 106 -26.93 -2.13 -11.69
N VAL A 107 -26.44 -1.21 -12.53
CA VAL A 107 -27.29 -0.35 -13.37
C VAL A 107 -28.15 -1.18 -14.32
N ALA A 108 -27.57 -2.18 -15.00
CA ALA A 108 -28.32 -3.06 -15.89
C ALA A 108 -29.42 -3.85 -15.13
N SER A 109 -29.13 -4.30 -13.91
CA SER A 109 -30.10 -4.96 -13.05
C SER A 109 -31.23 -4.03 -12.61
N ILE A 110 -30.91 -2.78 -12.25
CA ILE A 110 -31.93 -1.77 -11.89
C ILE A 110 -32.85 -1.49 -13.09
N ILE A 111 -32.28 -1.25 -14.28
CA ILE A 111 -33.06 -1.01 -15.50
C ILE A 111 -33.99 -2.20 -15.76
N LYS A 112 -33.44 -3.41 -15.82
CA LYS A 112 -34.20 -4.60 -16.18
C LYS A 112 -35.27 -4.94 -15.15
N ASN A 113 -34.89 -5.02 -13.88
CA ASN A 113 -35.72 -5.64 -12.85
C ASN A 113 -36.57 -4.62 -12.07
N LYS A 114 -36.12 -3.36 -11.97
CA LYS A 114 -36.81 -2.33 -11.17
C LYS A 114 -37.53 -1.28 -12.02
N VAL A 115 -37.00 -0.94 -13.20
CA VAL A 115 -37.62 0.04 -14.10
C VAL A 115 -38.58 -0.63 -15.09
N LEU A 116 -38.12 -1.64 -15.83
CA LEU A 116 -38.92 -2.27 -16.89
C LEU A 116 -39.97 -3.24 -16.36
N THR A 117 -39.66 -3.99 -15.29
CA THR A 117 -40.56 -5.00 -14.72
C THR A 117 -41.01 -4.70 -13.29
N GLY A 118 -40.58 -3.57 -12.73
CA GLY A 118 -40.83 -3.21 -11.33
C GLY A 118 -42.05 -2.32 -11.12
N ASN A 119 -42.14 -1.74 -9.93
CA ASN A 119 -43.25 -0.85 -9.59
C ASN A 119 -43.15 0.47 -10.39
N PRO A 120 -44.16 0.81 -11.22
CA PRO A 120 -44.13 2.01 -12.05
C PRO A 120 -44.05 3.31 -11.24
N ALA A 121 -44.52 3.31 -9.99
CA ALA A 121 -44.46 4.49 -9.11
C ALA A 121 -43.03 4.88 -8.70
N LEU A 122 -42.07 3.96 -8.76
CA LEU A 122 -40.67 4.17 -8.34
C LEU A 122 -39.69 4.33 -9.52
N ILE A 123 -40.20 4.36 -10.76
CA ILE A 123 -39.37 4.42 -11.97
C ILE A 123 -38.46 5.64 -11.99
N LEU A 124 -38.98 6.80 -11.59
CA LEU A 124 -38.21 8.05 -11.61
C LEU A 124 -37.05 8.03 -10.59
N ASP A 125 -37.27 7.45 -9.42
CA ASP A 125 -36.23 7.31 -8.38
C ASP A 125 -35.10 6.38 -8.85
N PHE A 126 -35.45 5.23 -9.44
CA PHE A 126 -34.47 4.29 -9.99
C PHE A 126 -33.75 4.85 -11.22
N SER A 127 -34.43 5.63 -12.06
CA SER A 127 -33.83 6.34 -13.19
C SER A 127 -32.81 7.38 -12.71
N GLY A 128 -33.16 8.14 -11.66
CA GLY A 128 -32.25 9.07 -11.00
C GLY A 128 -31.00 8.39 -10.43
N GLN A 129 -31.16 7.25 -9.75
CA GLN A 129 -30.04 6.43 -9.26
C GLN A 129 -29.13 5.93 -10.40
N ASN A 130 -29.71 5.49 -11.51
CA ASN A 130 -28.94 5.04 -12.68
C ASN A 130 -28.16 6.19 -13.33
N TYR A 131 -28.80 7.35 -13.54
CA TYR A 131 -28.15 8.52 -14.11
C TYR A 131 -26.96 8.99 -13.28
N ARG A 132 -27.13 9.02 -11.96
CA ARG A 132 -26.10 9.31 -10.97
C ARG A 132 -24.92 8.33 -11.05
N THR A 133 -25.22 7.04 -11.08
CA THR A 133 -24.20 5.97 -11.17
C THR A 133 -23.43 6.02 -12.49
N LEU A 134 -24.12 6.26 -13.60
CA LEU A 134 -23.48 6.39 -14.93
C LEU A 134 -22.62 7.65 -15.03
N THR A 135 -23.08 8.76 -14.43
CA THR A 135 -22.31 10.02 -14.37
C THR A 135 -21.04 9.85 -13.54
N TYR A 136 -21.11 9.12 -12.42
CA TYR A 136 -19.93 8.70 -11.66
C TYR A 136 -18.95 7.92 -12.55
N VAL A 137 -19.46 6.95 -13.31
CA VAL A 137 -18.62 6.13 -14.21
C VAL A 137 -17.95 7.01 -15.28
N THR A 138 -18.70 7.85 -15.99
CA THR A 138 -18.11 8.67 -17.06
C THR A 138 -17.11 9.70 -16.54
N THR A 139 -17.40 10.33 -15.40
CA THR A 139 -16.56 11.40 -14.83
C THR A 139 -15.26 10.86 -14.23
N ILE A 140 -15.34 9.78 -13.45
CA ILE A 140 -14.16 9.25 -12.75
C ILE A 140 -13.30 8.40 -13.69
N PHE A 141 -13.90 7.55 -14.53
CA PHE A 141 -13.13 6.67 -15.40
C PHE A 141 -12.65 7.36 -16.69
N GLY A 142 -13.24 8.49 -17.08
CA GLY A 142 -12.80 9.31 -18.23
C GLY A 142 -11.75 10.38 -17.91
N GLY A 143 -11.51 10.66 -16.62
CA GLY A 143 -10.63 11.75 -16.17
C GLY A 143 -9.20 11.33 -15.82
N PHE A 144 -8.63 11.95 -14.78
CA PHE A 144 -7.26 11.72 -14.29
C PHE A 144 -7.00 10.29 -13.77
N ASN A 145 -8.07 9.53 -13.54
CA ASN A 145 -8.07 8.14 -13.11
C ASN A 145 -8.20 7.12 -14.24
N SER A 146 -8.14 7.57 -15.49
CA SER A 146 -8.27 6.66 -16.61
C SER A 146 -7.22 5.55 -16.57
N GLU A 147 -7.65 4.38 -17.03
CA GLU A 147 -6.84 3.15 -17.17
C GLU A 147 -5.52 3.43 -17.92
N ILE A 148 -5.57 4.30 -18.92
CA ILE A 148 -4.40 4.71 -19.72
C ILE A 148 -3.39 5.52 -18.88
N ILE A 149 -3.86 6.46 -18.06
CA ILE A 149 -2.97 7.25 -17.19
C ILE A 149 -2.26 6.33 -16.20
N LEU A 150 -3.01 5.40 -15.57
CA LEU A 150 -2.43 4.43 -14.63
C LEU A 150 -1.42 3.50 -15.31
N PHE A 151 -1.68 3.11 -16.56
CA PHE A 151 -0.73 2.33 -17.35
C PHE A 151 0.57 3.10 -17.60
N PHE A 152 0.51 4.37 -17.97
CA PHE A 152 1.71 5.22 -18.12
C PHE A 152 2.46 5.37 -16.80
N GLN A 153 1.76 5.60 -15.68
CA GLN A 153 2.38 5.65 -14.35
C GLN A 153 3.17 4.36 -14.06
N ALA A 154 2.57 3.19 -14.30
CA ALA A 154 3.21 1.90 -14.10
C ALA A 154 4.47 1.73 -14.98
N LEU A 155 4.38 2.11 -16.26
CA LEU A 155 5.52 2.06 -17.19
C LEU A 155 6.69 2.95 -16.75
N PHE A 156 6.41 4.19 -16.31
CA PHE A 156 7.46 5.10 -15.83
C PHE A 156 8.14 4.59 -14.56
N PHE A 157 7.40 3.98 -13.64
CA PHE A 157 7.99 3.37 -12.45
C PHE A 157 8.77 2.10 -12.80
N GLN A 158 8.29 1.27 -13.73
CA GLN A 158 9.04 0.13 -14.23
C GLN A 158 10.35 0.56 -14.92
N ALA A 159 10.31 1.62 -15.74
CA ALA A 159 11.50 2.21 -16.33
C ALA A 159 12.47 2.70 -15.24
N SER A 160 11.96 3.33 -14.18
CA SER A 160 12.76 3.78 -13.03
C SER A 160 13.44 2.62 -12.29
N VAL A 161 12.79 1.47 -12.17
CA VAL A 161 13.39 0.23 -11.61
C VAL A 161 14.62 -0.19 -12.43
N PHE A 162 14.50 -0.26 -13.76
CA PHE A 162 15.64 -0.59 -14.63
C PHE A 162 16.73 0.47 -14.58
N ALA A 163 16.34 1.72 -14.40
CA ALA A 163 17.25 2.84 -14.27
C ALA A 163 18.07 2.70 -12.96
N ILE A 164 17.43 2.35 -11.84
CA ILE A 164 18.12 2.12 -10.55
C ILE A 164 19.21 1.05 -10.68
N ASP A 165 19.01 0.03 -11.51
CA ASP A 165 20.00 -1.02 -11.72
C ASP A 165 21.32 -0.51 -12.31
N LYS A 166 21.33 0.64 -12.97
CA LYS A 166 22.53 1.29 -13.53
C LYS A 166 23.18 2.31 -12.59
N MET A 167 22.61 2.56 -11.40
CA MET A 167 23.15 3.54 -10.46
C MET A 167 24.46 3.07 -9.81
N ILE A 168 25.40 4.02 -9.67
CA ILE A 168 26.72 3.81 -9.06
C ILE A 168 26.57 3.67 -7.54
N ILE A 169 27.24 2.67 -6.97
CA ILE A 169 27.27 2.40 -5.54
C ILE A 169 28.65 2.81 -5.02
N ASP A 170 28.71 3.53 -3.91
CA ASP A 170 29.98 3.79 -3.21
C ASP A 170 30.48 2.48 -2.60
N ASP A 171 31.75 2.15 -2.86
CA ASP A 171 32.40 0.94 -2.37
C ASP A 171 32.41 0.90 -0.84
N GLU A 172 32.01 -0.25 -0.30
CA GLU A 172 31.96 -0.50 1.14
C GLU A 172 32.60 -1.87 1.38
N PRO A 173 33.46 -2.01 2.41
CA PRO A 173 34.05 -3.31 2.73
C PRO A 173 32.95 -4.31 3.06
N VAL A 174 33.15 -5.53 2.60
CA VAL A 174 32.25 -6.65 2.89
C VAL A 174 32.69 -7.31 4.19
N HIS A 175 31.73 -7.66 5.04
CA HIS A 175 31.97 -8.29 6.33
C HIS A 175 31.22 -9.62 6.43
N VAL A 176 31.83 -10.60 7.08
CA VAL A 176 31.15 -11.82 7.52
C VAL A 176 30.64 -11.56 8.92
N TYR A 177 29.32 -11.41 9.06
CA TYR A 177 28.67 -11.30 10.36
C TYR A 177 28.43 -12.69 10.96
N ASP A 178 28.40 -12.75 12.29
CA ASP A 178 28.12 -14.01 12.97
C ASP A 178 26.72 -14.54 12.60
N PRO A 179 26.56 -15.86 12.36
CA PRO A 179 25.30 -16.46 11.92
C PRO A 179 24.11 -16.27 12.88
N PHE A 180 24.35 -15.90 14.14
CA PHE A 180 23.29 -15.62 15.10
C PHE A 180 22.65 -14.23 14.90
N LEU A 181 23.36 -13.30 14.26
CA LEU A 181 22.82 -11.99 13.90
C LEU A 181 21.74 -12.12 12.82
N PHE A 182 21.86 -13.12 11.94
CA PHE A 182 20.85 -13.50 10.95
C PHE A 182 19.84 -14.51 11.51
N ASP A 183 18.94 -14.04 12.38
CA ASP A 183 17.90 -14.87 12.97
C ASP A 183 16.94 -15.46 11.92
N SER A 184 17.00 -16.78 11.74
CA SER A 184 16.21 -17.52 10.76
C SER A 184 14.71 -17.47 11.02
N TRP A 185 14.29 -17.16 12.26
CA TRP A 185 12.87 -17.02 12.59
C TRP A 185 12.24 -15.73 12.08
N VAL A 186 13.05 -14.72 11.73
CA VAL A 186 12.53 -13.44 11.22
C VAL A 186 11.68 -13.68 9.97
N PHE A 187 12.13 -14.50 9.02
CA PHE A 187 11.40 -14.75 7.79
C PHE A 187 10.05 -15.47 8.00
N PRO A 188 9.97 -16.64 8.69
CA PRO A 188 8.70 -17.28 9.00
C PRO A 188 7.72 -16.39 9.78
N LEU A 189 8.20 -15.64 10.78
CA LEU A 189 7.37 -14.72 11.54
C LEU A 189 6.80 -13.61 10.66
N TYR A 190 7.63 -13.04 9.78
CA TYR A 190 7.20 -11.99 8.86
C TYR A 190 6.19 -12.51 7.82
N SER A 191 6.39 -13.73 7.31
CA SER A 191 5.41 -14.41 6.45
C SER A 191 4.08 -14.63 7.17
N GLY A 192 4.11 -15.06 8.44
CA GLY A 192 2.91 -15.16 9.28
C GLY A 192 2.21 -13.81 9.49
N LEU A 193 2.98 -12.73 9.68
CA LEU A 193 2.45 -11.38 9.83
C LEU A 193 1.77 -10.91 8.53
N VAL A 194 2.37 -11.18 7.38
CA VAL A 194 1.77 -10.90 6.06
C VAL A 194 0.45 -11.65 5.89
N LEU A 195 0.42 -12.95 6.21
CA LEU A 195 -0.82 -13.74 6.13
C LEU A 195 -1.90 -13.22 7.07
N ALA A 196 -1.57 -12.93 8.33
CA ALA A 196 -2.52 -12.37 9.29
C ALA A 196 -3.04 -11.00 8.83
N SER A 197 -2.17 -10.15 8.28
CA SER A 197 -2.56 -8.85 7.74
C SER A 197 -3.47 -8.98 6.51
N PHE A 198 -3.23 -9.94 5.63
CA PHE A 198 -4.10 -10.19 4.48
C PHE A 198 -5.49 -10.66 4.92
N LEU A 199 -5.55 -11.59 5.89
CA LEU A 199 -6.81 -12.08 6.46
C LEU A 199 -7.61 -10.98 7.19
N SER A 200 -6.98 -9.87 7.56
CA SER A 200 -7.69 -8.74 8.15
C SER A 200 -8.46 -7.89 7.14
N ILE A 201 -8.21 -8.07 5.84
CA ILE A 201 -8.90 -7.36 4.75
C ILE A 201 -10.22 -8.06 4.44
N ASN A 202 -11.31 -7.28 4.33
CA ASN A 202 -12.62 -7.81 3.93
C ASN A 202 -12.77 -7.82 2.41
N ILE A 203 -12.50 -8.96 1.78
CA ILE A 203 -12.59 -9.13 0.31
C ILE A 203 -13.99 -9.48 -0.20
N PHE A 204 -14.99 -9.65 0.68
CA PHE A 204 -16.32 -10.15 0.30
C PHE A 204 -17.37 -9.06 0.10
N GLU A 205 -17.05 -7.81 0.44
CA GLU A 205 -17.94 -6.65 0.25
C GLU A 205 -17.34 -5.70 -0.80
N TRP A 206 -18.19 -5.11 -1.64
CA TRP A 206 -17.77 -4.20 -2.72
C TRP A 206 -18.21 -2.74 -2.50
N ARG A 207 -19.11 -2.52 -1.53
CA ARG A 207 -19.57 -1.20 -1.09
C ARG A 207 -19.49 -1.16 0.43
N TYR A 208 -19.00 -0.04 0.96
CA TYR A 208 -18.79 0.14 2.37
C TYR A 208 -19.46 1.42 2.87
N ASP A 209 -20.19 1.30 3.97
CA ASP A 209 -20.60 2.46 4.77
C ASP A 209 -19.37 3.14 5.38
N LEU A 210 -19.50 4.39 5.83
CA LEU A 210 -18.39 5.20 6.35
C LEU A 210 -17.51 4.48 7.40
N ILE A 211 -18.13 3.75 8.33
CA ILE A 211 -17.39 3.04 9.40
C ILE A 211 -16.64 1.84 8.82
N ARG A 212 -17.26 1.09 7.90
CA ARG A 212 -16.63 -0.06 7.23
C ARG A 212 -15.55 0.37 6.24
N SER A 213 -15.70 1.54 5.61
CA SER A 213 -14.69 2.08 4.71
C SER A 213 -13.44 2.53 5.50
N ALA A 214 -13.62 3.13 6.67
CA ALA A 214 -12.54 3.45 7.60
C ALA A 214 -11.82 2.17 8.08
N GLU A 215 -12.57 1.14 8.46
CA GLU A 215 -11.99 -0.16 8.83
C GLU A 215 -11.15 -0.77 7.69
N MET A 216 -11.71 -0.79 6.47
CA MET A 216 -11.05 -1.33 5.30
C MET A 216 -9.81 -0.53 4.91
N LEU A 217 -9.85 0.81 5.05
CA LEU A 217 -8.69 1.68 4.88
C LEU A 217 -7.55 1.28 5.81
N VAL A 218 -7.84 1.10 7.10
CA VAL A 218 -6.85 0.71 8.11
C VAL A 218 -6.30 -0.69 7.84
N ALA A 219 -7.15 -1.65 7.45
CA ALA A 219 -6.73 -3.01 7.13
C ALA A 219 -5.79 -3.08 5.91
N ILE A 220 -6.17 -2.42 4.81
CA ILE A 220 -5.33 -2.37 3.61
C ILE A 220 -4.04 -1.60 3.89
N ALA A 221 -4.08 -0.50 4.66
CA ALA A 221 -2.88 0.24 5.05
C ALA A 221 -1.92 -0.65 5.86
N GLY A 222 -2.44 -1.45 6.79
CA GLY A 222 -1.65 -2.41 7.56
C GLY A 222 -0.96 -3.44 6.67
N PHE A 223 -1.71 -4.03 5.74
CA PHE A 223 -1.15 -4.95 4.75
C PHE A 223 -0.10 -4.28 3.85
N ALA A 224 -0.36 -3.06 3.36
CA ALA A 224 0.55 -2.32 2.48
C ALA A 224 1.87 -1.94 3.17
N VAL A 225 1.85 -1.71 4.49
CA VAL A 225 3.05 -1.44 5.29
C VAL A 225 3.85 -2.71 5.56
N VAL A 226 3.17 -3.82 5.84
CA VAL A 226 3.85 -5.07 6.19
C VAL A 226 4.39 -5.78 4.95
N LEU A 227 3.59 -5.97 3.89
CA LEU A 227 3.93 -6.78 2.72
C LEU A 227 5.34 -6.53 2.16
N PRO A 228 5.80 -5.27 1.97
CA PRO A 228 7.13 -4.99 1.43
C PRO A 228 8.27 -5.51 2.31
N GLY A 229 8.03 -5.69 3.62
CA GLY A 229 8.99 -6.24 4.57
C GLY A 229 9.31 -7.73 4.36
N LEU A 230 8.50 -8.46 3.59
CA LEU A 230 8.79 -9.87 3.29
C LEU A 230 10.06 -10.05 2.46
N ILE A 231 10.33 -9.12 1.53
CA ILE A 231 11.55 -9.11 0.70
C ILE A 231 12.83 -8.99 1.55
N PRO A 232 13.00 -7.97 2.41
CA PRO A 232 14.16 -7.87 3.28
C PRO A 232 14.26 -9.03 4.28
N ALA A 233 13.14 -9.56 4.77
CA ALA A 233 13.14 -10.73 5.66
C ALA A 233 13.70 -11.98 4.95
N PHE A 234 13.27 -12.24 3.71
CA PHE A 234 13.78 -13.33 2.89
C PHE A 234 15.27 -13.18 2.57
N ARG A 235 15.72 -11.94 2.32
CA ARG A 235 17.14 -11.68 2.07
C ARG A 235 18.02 -11.94 3.29
N ILE A 236 17.58 -11.58 4.50
CA ILE A 236 18.28 -11.93 5.75
C ILE A 236 18.42 -13.44 5.87
N TYR A 237 17.33 -14.18 5.62
CA TYR A 237 17.35 -15.64 5.69
C TYR A 237 18.39 -16.27 4.74
N ASN A 238 18.47 -15.78 3.50
CA ASN A 238 19.43 -16.29 2.51
C ASN A 238 20.88 -15.81 2.74
N MET A 239 21.09 -14.71 3.46
CA MET A 239 22.42 -14.12 3.68
C MET A 239 23.12 -14.62 4.94
N ARG A 240 22.53 -15.58 5.67
CA ARG A 240 23.01 -16.06 6.98
C ARG A 240 24.46 -16.52 7.01
N ASN A 241 24.99 -17.02 5.90
CA ASN A 241 26.35 -17.54 5.78
C ASN A 241 27.16 -16.82 4.69
N ASN A 242 26.66 -15.68 4.18
CA ASN A 242 27.29 -14.95 3.09
C ASN A 242 27.87 -13.64 3.59
N GLU A 243 28.89 -13.15 2.89
CA GLU A 243 29.46 -11.83 3.15
C GLU A 243 28.45 -10.74 2.76
N CYS A 244 28.28 -9.72 3.60
CA CYS A 244 27.46 -8.58 3.26
C CYS A 244 28.05 -7.25 3.74
N THR A 245 27.64 -6.15 3.13
CA THR A 245 28.07 -4.82 3.56
C THR A 245 27.32 -4.38 4.80
N ARG A 246 27.96 -3.55 5.63
CA ARG A 246 27.32 -2.99 6.83
C ARG A 246 26.06 -2.21 6.51
N SER A 247 26.06 -1.42 5.43
CA SER A 247 24.86 -0.70 4.98
C SER A 247 23.72 -1.64 4.61
N PHE A 248 24.00 -2.77 3.97
CA PHE A 248 22.99 -3.77 3.67
C PHE A 248 22.39 -4.35 4.96
N PHE A 249 23.23 -4.79 5.89
CA PHE A 249 22.80 -5.37 7.16
C PHE A 249 21.90 -4.39 7.93
N ILE A 250 22.43 -3.21 8.27
CA ILE A 250 21.72 -2.20 9.07
C ILE A 250 20.44 -1.74 8.36
N SER A 251 20.50 -1.45 7.06
CA SER A 251 19.34 -0.96 6.32
C SER A 251 18.22 -2.00 6.28
N THR A 252 18.56 -3.28 6.13
CA THR A 252 17.56 -4.36 6.01
C THR A 252 16.82 -4.55 7.33
N TYR A 253 17.56 -4.61 8.45
CA TYR A 253 16.95 -4.68 9.78
C TYR A 253 16.17 -3.41 10.15
N ARG A 254 16.66 -2.22 9.80
CA ARG A 254 15.93 -0.97 10.06
C ARG A 254 14.61 -0.90 9.30
N ILE A 255 14.58 -1.32 8.04
CA ILE A 255 13.34 -1.38 7.25
C ILE A 255 12.33 -2.30 7.95
N LEU A 256 12.75 -3.51 8.32
CA LEU A 256 11.89 -4.47 9.03
C LEU A 256 11.41 -3.95 10.38
N LEU A 257 12.25 -3.21 11.11
CA LEU A 257 11.88 -2.58 12.37
C LEU A 257 10.82 -1.50 12.16
N ILE A 258 11.01 -0.62 11.18
CA ILE A 258 10.07 0.47 10.89
C ILE A 258 8.72 -0.11 10.46
N SER A 259 8.71 -1.11 9.57
CA SER A 259 7.48 -1.74 9.09
C SER A 259 6.76 -2.54 10.19
N SER A 260 7.49 -3.22 11.08
CA SER A 260 6.88 -3.93 12.22
C SER A 260 6.30 -2.97 13.27
N ILE A 261 6.99 -1.86 13.58
CA ILE A 261 6.46 -0.83 14.49
C ILE A 261 5.22 -0.16 13.89
N ALA A 262 5.29 0.26 12.63
CA ALA A 262 4.16 0.87 11.94
C ALA A 262 2.97 -0.11 11.85
N GLY A 263 3.23 -1.36 11.48
CA GLY A 263 2.23 -2.43 11.48
C GLY A 263 1.58 -2.63 12.85
N PHE A 264 2.38 -2.66 13.92
CA PHE A 264 1.88 -2.81 15.30
C PHE A 264 0.84 -1.74 15.66
N PHE A 265 1.15 -0.46 15.41
CA PHE A 265 0.20 0.63 15.69
C PHE A 265 -1.04 0.60 14.79
N ILE A 266 -0.88 0.27 13.51
CA ILE A 266 -2.01 0.14 12.59
C ILE A 266 -2.95 -0.98 13.02
N PHE A 267 -2.43 -2.15 13.40
CA PHE A 267 -3.28 -3.27 13.85
C PHE A 267 -3.91 -3.03 15.22
N ILE A 268 -3.29 -2.24 16.11
CA ILE A 268 -3.99 -1.75 17.32
C ILE A 268 -5.19 -0.90 16.92
N GLY A 269 -5.01 0.03 15.98
CA GLY A 269 -6.12 0.83 15.44
C GLY A 269 -7.22 -0.06 14.86
N LEU A 270 -6.85 -1.05 14.05
CA LEU A 270 -7.81 -1.99 13.45
C LEU A 270 -8.56 -2.81 14.49
N PHE A 271 -7.86 -3.26 15.55
CA PHE A 271 -8.44 -3.99 16.66
C PHE A 271 -9.48 -3.16 17.41
N VAL A 272 -9.18 -1.89 17.69
CA VAL A 272 -10.12 -0.96 18.34
C VAL A 272 -11.37 -0.73 17.47
N VAL A 273 -11.19 -0.53 16.16
CA VAL A 273 -12.31 -0.40 15.23
C VAL A 273 -13.17 -1.67 15.20
N ASN A 274 -12.54 -2.85 15.20
CA ASN A 274 -13.24 -4.13 15.23
C ASN A 274 -14.00 -4.38 16.54
N LEU A 275 -13.45 -3.95 17.68
CA LEU A 275 -14.17 -3.99 18.97
C LEU A 275 -15.42 -3.12 18.94
N TYR A 276 -15.32 -1.92 18.38
CA TYR A 276 -16.47 -1.03 18.23
C TYR A 276 -17.54 -1.64 17.32
N LEU A 277 -17.16 -2.21 16.18
CA LEU A 277 -18.10 -2.91 15.29
C LEU A 277 -18.75 -4.13 15.95
N SER A 278 -17.99 -4.89 16.75
CA SER A 278 -18.53 -6.00 17.52
C SER A 278 -19.56 -5.55 18.54
N SER A 279 -19.41 -4.34 19.12
CA SER A 279 -20.41 -3.77 20.04
C SER A 279 -21.72 -3.39 19.34
N LEU A 280 -21.67 -3.15 18.03
CA LEU A 280 -22.84 -2.93 17.16
C LEU A 280 -23.42 -4.25 16.61
N SER A 281 -23.06 -5.40 17.20
CA SER A 281 -23.45 -6.74 16.76
C SER A 281 -23.00 -7.11 15.34
N ILE A 282 -22.00 -6.40 14.80
CA ILE A 282 -21.35 -6.75 13.53
C ILE A 282 -20.14 -7.64 13.87
N GLY A 283 -20.40 -8.95 14.00
CA GLY A 283 -19.35 -9.93 14.29
C GLY A 283 -18.35 -10.04 13.14
N SER A 284 -17.05 -10.12 13.46
CA SER A 284 -16.03 -10.26 12.44
C SER A 284 -14.84 -11.14 12.85
N TYR A 285 -14.52 -12.10 11.98
CA TYR A 285 -13.30 -12.92 12.06
C TYR A 285 -12.01 -12.08 12.05
N ARG A 286 -12.11 -10.82 11.59
CA ARG A 286 -11.02 -9.86 11.49
C ARG A 286 -10.43 -9.50 12.86
N LEU A 287 -11.21 -9.58 13.93
CA LEU A 287 -10.72 -9.36 15.30
C LEU A 287 -9.58 -10.32 15.65
N ILE A 288 -9.75 -11.62 15.35
CA ILE A 288 -8.70 -12.63 15.61
C ILE A 288 -7.46 -12.34 14.76
N SER A 289 -7.64 -12.05 13.47
CA SER A 289 -6.52 -11.75 12.57
C SER A 289 -5.72 -10.51 13.02
N SER A 290 -6.40 -9.48 13.52
CA SER A 290 -5.76 -8.26 14.04
C SER A 290 -4.95 -8.55 15.32
N VAL A 291 -5.47 -9.37 16.24
CA VAL A 291 -4.75 -9.77 17.45
C VAL A 291 -3.49 -10.56 17.09
N VAL A 292 -3.60 -11.54 16.20
CA VAL A 292 -2.45 -12.32 15.71
C VAL A 292 -1.40 -11.40 15.08
N ALA A 293 -1.83 -10.44 14.27
CA ALA A 293 -0.92 -9.47 13.64
C ALA A 293 -0.21 -8.57 14.68
N ILE A 294 -0.92 -8.11 15.72
CA ILE A 294 -0.31 -7.34 16.83
C ILE A 294 0.78 -8.15 17.53
N PHE A 295 0.47 -9.40 17.91
CA PHE A 295 1.43 -10.28 18.59
C PHE A 295 2.67 -10.54 17.73
N LEU A 296 2.48 -10.89 16.45
CA LEU A 296 3.58 -11.15 15.53
C LEU A 296 4.44 -9.89 15.31
N ALA A 297 3.82 -8.73 15.10
CA ALA A 297 4.53 -7.46 14.95
C ALA A 297 5.37 -7.11 16.19
N GLY A 298 4.83 -7.35 17.40
CA GLY A 298 5.54 -7.16 18.67
C GLY A 298 6.76 -8.07 18.81
N ILE A 299 6.59 -9.38 18.54
CA ILE A 299 7.69 -10.36 18.60
C ILE A 299 8.80 -10.01 17.62
N ILE A 300 8.45 -9.66 16.37
CA ILE A 300 9.40 -9.26 15.33
C ILE A 300 10.15 -8.00 15.76
N THR A 301 9.44 -6.99 16.26
CA THR A 301 10.03 -5.73 16.74
C THR A 301 11.07 -5.99 17.84
N TYR A 302 10.72 -6.82 18.83
CA TYR A 302 11.62 -7.19 19.92
C TYR A 302 12.88 -7.90 19.42
N ARG A 303 12.72 -8.90 18.56
CA ARG A 303 13.85 -9.68 18.00
C ARG A 303 14.81 -8.79 17.21
N ILE A 304 14.28 -7.96 16.30
CA ILE A 304 15.10 -7.07 15.47
C ILE A 304 15.82 -6.03 16.33
N ARG A 305 15.14 -5.45 17.32
CA ARG A 305 15.77 -4.48 18.22
C ARG A 305 16.92 -5.09 19.00
N ARG A 306 16.79 -6.35 19.45
CA ARG A 306 17.87 -7.08 20.10
C ARG A 306 19.06 -7.26 19.16
N ILE A 307 18.84 -7.69 17.92
CA ILE A 307 19.91 -7.87 16.92
C ILE A 307 20.65 -6.55 16.64
N LEU A 308 19.91 -5.47 16.39
CA LEU A 308 20.51 -4.15 16.15
C LEU A 308 21.28 -3.62 17.37
N SER A 309 20.87 -3.97 18.59
CA SER A 309 21.60 -3.57 19.80
C SER A 309 22.92 -4.31 19.99
N LEU A 310 23.07 -5.51 19.40
CA LEU A 310 24.28 -6.32 19.47
C LEU A 310 25.33 -5.87 18.46
N GLU A 311 24.93 -5.29 17.31
CA GLU A 311 25.86 -4.73 16.31
C GLU A 311 26.50 -3.40 16.74
N ASN A 312 25.86 -2.65 17.64
CA ASN A 312 26.38 -1.38 18.15
C ASN A 312 27.35 -1.55 19.33
N LYS A 313 27.66 -2.79 19.73
CA LYS A 313 28.61 -3.14 20.79
C LYS A 313 29.85 -3.78 20.18
#